data_AF-A0AA40BJD2-F1
#
_entry.id   AF-A0AA40BJD2-F1
#
_cell.length_a   1.000
_cell.length_b   1.000
_cell.length_c   1.000
_cell.angle_alpha   90.00
_cell.angle_beta   90.00
_cell.angle_gamma   90.00
#
_symmetry.space_group_name_H-M   'P 1'
#
loop_
_entity.id
_entity.type
_entity.pdbx_description
1 polymer ?
#
loop_
_entity_poly.entity_id
_entity_poly.type
_entity_poly.pdbx_seq_one_letter_code
_entity_poly.pdbx_strand_id
1 'polypeptide(L)'
;MQLSKLTIALAGLLAANVQAAPATPGTKHTPIATHCGPSTYLNYISASLVDDCQKMLDNLVPDAGGGGVDGQGRGDQDWAIVGEGLRVIGNYSTCAFGCHTSPDWAVSMLGIEDVRRVVRDSIAKFKHASDGEGEKLGAQGDFACEYFDATISWTIYNPLKPETVPGGPGGGPTNGGR
;
A
#
# COMPACT_ATOMS: atom_id res chain seq x y z
N MET A 1 67.65 55.88 -4.70
CA MET A 1 68.10 55.72 -3.29
C MET A 1 66.89 55.30 -2.45
N GLN A 2 67.02 54.16 -1.76
CA GLN A 2 66.03 53.62 -0.82
C GLN A 2 65.88 54.52 0.42
N LEU A 3 64.71 54.47 1.07
CA LEU A 3 64.52 54.10 2.50
C LEU A 3 63.02 54.27 2.85
N SER A 4 62.31 53.21 3.28
CA SER A 4 62.00 52.88 4.70
C SER A 4 61.07 53.91 5.36
N LYS A 5 59.93 53.64 6.01
CA LYS A 5 59.44 52.53 6.86
C LYS A 5 57.96 52.85 7.22
N LEU A 6 57.03 51.87 7.22
CA LEU A 6 56.46 51.19 8.40
C LEU A 6 55.34 51.96 9.15
N THR A 7 54.08 51.50 9.09
CA THR A 7 53.15 51.44 10.26
C THR A 7 51.93 50.54 9.95
N ILE A 8 51.89 49.32 10.50
CA ILE A 8 51.03 48.80 11.60
C ILE A 8 49.62 48.33 11.15
N ALA A 9 49.38 47.07 11.53
CA ALA A 9 48.24 46.19 11.28
C ALA A 9 46.90 46.67 11.86
N LEU A 10 45.80 46.17 11.28
CA LEU A 10 44.60 45.89 12.07
C LEU A 10 43.94 44.57 11.64
N ALA A 11 43.70 43.75 12.66
CA ALA A 11 43.16 42.41 12.59
C ALA A 11 41.66 42.41 12.24
N GLY A 12 41.22 41.37 11.54
CA GLY A 12 39.82 41.06 11.34
C GLY A 12 39.63 39.56 11.14
N LEU A 13 39.68 38.77 12.23
CA LEU A 13 39.15 37.41 12.21
C LEU A 13 37.62 37.50 12.11
N LEU A 14 37.07 37.22 10.93
CA LEU A 14 35.66 36.85 10.79
C LEU A 14 35.51 35.40 11.26
N ALA A 15 35.14 35.21 12.53
CA ALA A 15 34.58 33.95 12.98
C ALA A 15 33.20 33.80 12.33
N ALA A 16 33.14 33.05 11.23
CA ALA A 16 31.87 32.55 10.73
C ALA A 16 31.32 31.56 11.75
N ASN A 17 30.34 31.99 12.54
CA ASN A 17 29.51 31.07 13.29
C ASN A 17 28.72 30.26 12.25
N VAL A 18 29.22 29.07 11.92
CA VAL A 18 28.42 28.04 11.25
C VAL A 18 27.40 27.61 12.28
N GLN A 19 26.29 28.35 12.34
CA GLN A 19 25.12 27.92 13.08
C GLN A 19 24.57 26.75 12.27
N ALA A 20 24.95 25.54 12.68
CA ALA A 20 24.33 24.32 12.18
C ALA A 20 22.82 24.53 12.29
N ALA A 21 22.13 24.45 11.15
CA ALA A 21 20.68 24.49 11.14
C ALA A 21 20.18 23.49 12.18
N PRO A 22 19.13 23.82 12.96
CA PRO A 22 18.55 22.86 13.88
C PRO A 22 18.24 21.60 13.08
N ALA A 23 18.88 20.49 13.44
CA ALA A 23 18.60 19.20 12.85
C ALA A 23 17.11 18.94 13.11
N THR A 24 16.30 19.02 12.05
CA THR A 24 14.91 18.58 12.09
C THR A 24 14.92 17.19 12.73
N PRO A 25 14.16 16.95 13.82
CA PRO A 25 14.03 15.62 14.37
C PRO A 25 13.62 14.70 13.22
N GLY A 26 14.52 13.76 12.86
CA GLY A 26 14.21 12.78 11.84
C GLY A 26 12.88 12.13 12.21
N THR A 27 11.93 12.14 11.29
CA THR A 27 10.68 11.40 11.42
C THR A 27 11.06 9.98 11.81
N LYS A 28 10.81 9.62 13.08
CA LYS A 28 10.89 8.23 13.53
C LYS A 28 9.90 7.49 12.64
N HIS A 29 10.42 6.74 11.67
CA HIS A 29 9.61 5.81 10.91
C HIS A 29 9.11 4.80 11.93
N THR A 30 7.84 4.90 12.31
CA THR A 30 7.14 3.80 12.97
C THR A 30 7.33 2.57 12.09
N PRO A 31 7.66 1.39 12.67
CA PRO A 31 7.76 0.16 11.89
C PRO A 31 6.50 0.01 11.04
N ILE A 32 6.67 -0.14 9.73
CA ILE A 32 5.53 -0.28 8.82
C ILE A 32 4.79 -1.56 9.22
N ALA A 33 3.52 -1.41 9.55
CA ALA A 33 2.77 -2.46 10.20
C ALA A 33 2.47 -3.66 9.28
N THR A 34 2.67 -4.84 9.85
CA THR A 34 2.32 -6.16 9.30
C THR A 34 1.54 -6.85 10.41
N HIS A 35 0.29 -7.20 10.12
CA HIS A 35 -0.62 -7.85 11.08
C HIS A 35 -0.99 -9.26 10.65
N CYS A 36 -0.65 -9.63 9.41
CA CYS A 36 -1.06 -10.89 8.83
C CYS A 36 0.13 -11.79 8.46
N GLY A 37 -0.08 -13.09 8.66
CA GLY A 37 0.84 -14.11 8.22
C GLY A 37 0.86 -14.31 6.70
N PRO A 38 1.48 -15.39 6.23
CA PRO A 38 1.47 -15.78 4.82
C PRO A 38 0.03 -15.90 4.28
N SER A 39 -0.12 -15.57 3.00
CA SER A 39 -1.41 -15.67 2.31
C SER A 39 -1.52 -16.96 1.50
N THR A 40 -2.73 -17.49 1.37
CA THR A 40 -3.08 -18.38 0.25
C THR A 40 -3.19 -17.58 -1.04
N TYR A 41 -3.11 -18.22 -2.21
CA TYR A 41 -3.17 -17.52 -3.50
C TYR A 41 -3.92 -18.37 -4.52
N LEU A 42 -4.98 -17.81 -5.07
CA LEU A 42 -5.76 -18.39 -6.16
C LEU A 42 -5.76 -17.42 -7.33
N ASN A 43 -5.43 -17.92 -8.52
CA ASN A 43 -5.61 -17.16 -9.75
C ASN A 43 -7.12 -16.92 -9.96
N TYR A 44 -7.49 -15.69 -10.24
CA TYR A 44 -8.87 -15.29 -10.41
C TYR A 44 -9.03 -14.50 -11.71
N ILE A 45 -10.17 -14.63 -12.38
CA ILE A 45 -10.43 -13.92 -13.63
C ILE A 45 -10.78 -12.47 -13.30
N SER A 46 -9.76 -11.62 -13.27
CA SER A 46 -9.92 -10.16 -13.33
C SER A 46 -9.14 -9.61 -14.52
N ALA A 47 -9.61 -8.49 -15.05
CA ALA A 47 -8.95 -7.73 -16.09
C ALA A 47 -8.28 -6.47 -15.53
N SER A 48 -7.72 -6.54 -14.31
CA SER A 48 -6.95 -5.43 -13.73
C SER A 48 -5.61 -5.33 -14.43
N LEU A 49 -5.22 -4.13 -14.86
CA LEU A 49 -3.90 -3.92 -15.45
C LEU A 49 -2.83 -3.94 -14.34
N VAL A 50 -1.72 -4.63 -14.60
CA VAL A 50 -0.59 -4.71 -13.66
C VAL A 50 -0.06 -3.32 -13.34
N ASP A 51 0.07 -2.45 -14.33
CA ASP A 51 0.52 -1.07 -14.16
C ASP A 51 -0.41 -0.26 -13.23
N ASP A 52 -1.72 -0.46 -13.36
CA ASP A 52 -2.72 0.17 -12.49
C ASP A 52 -2.62 -0.36 -11.06
N CYS A 53 -2.36 -1.65 -10.87
CA CYS A 53 -2.12 -2.23 -9.55
C CYS A 53 -0.82 -1.71 -8.93
N GLN A 54 0.23 -1.54 -9.72
CA GLN A 54 1.48 -0.93 -9.26
C GLN A 54 1.23 0.51 -8.81
N LYS A 55 0.46 1.28 -9.61
CA LYS A 55 0.12 2.66 -9.29
C LYS A 55 -0.79 2.78 -8.06
N MET A 56 -1.71 1.85 -7.87
CA MET A 56 -2.49 1.72 -6.64
C MET A 56 -1.57 1.56 -5.43
N LEU A 57 -0.57 0.67 -5.49
CA LEU A 57 0.39 0.49 -4.40
C LEU A 57 1.24 1.74 -4.15
N ASP A 58 1.64 2.46 -5.20
CA ASP A 58 2.39 3.71 -5.07
C ASP A 58 1.57 4.81 -4.39
N ASN A 59 0.25 4.80 -4.54
CA ASN A 59 -0.66 5.74 -3.89
C ASN A 59 -0.96 5.36 -2.43
N LEU A 60 -0.74 4.10 -2.04
CA LEU A 60 -0.71 3.69 -0.64
C LEU A 60 0.64 4.16 -0.03
N VAL A 61 0.74 5.44 0.36
CA VAL A 61 1.93 5.99 1.04
C VAL A 61 1.72 6.21 2.55
N PRO A 62 2.68 5.81 3.42
CA PRO A 62 2.52 5.87 4.89
C PRO A 62 2.00 7.20 5.45
N ASP A 63 2.24 8.32 4.75
CA ASP A 63 1.83 9.67 5.15
C ASP A 63 0.54 10.21 4.50
N ALA A 64 -0.16 9.43 3.65
CA ALA A 64 -1.37 9.89 2.93
C ALA A 64 -2.70 9.68 3.69
N GLY A 65 -2.66 9.38 5.00
CA GLY A 65 -3.87 9.38 5.83
C GLY A 65 -4.91 8.30 5.45
N GLY A 66 -4.45 7.18 4.88
CA GLY A 66 -5.28 6.04 4.51
C GLY A 66 -5.75 5.21 5.71
N GLY A 67 -6.27 5.84 6.75
CA GLY A 67 -6.77 5.20 7.96
C GLY A 67 -8.27 5.44 8.12
N GLY A 68 -9.10 4.76 7.32
CA GLY A 68 -10.55 4.76 7.51
C GLY A 68 -11.28 6.08 7.22
N VAL A 69 -12.60 5.98 7.12
CA VAL A 69 -13.52 7.10 6.84
C VAL A 69 -13.65 8.06 8.04
N ASP A 70 -12.87 7.86 9.12
CA ASP A 70 -13.00 8.58 10.39
C ASP A 70 -12.13 9.86 10.47
N GLY A 71 -11.30 10.13 9.46
CA GLY A 71 -10.53 11.37 9.35
C GLY A 71 -9.44 11.54 10.42
N GLN A 72 -9.00 10.47 11.07
CA GLN A 72 -8.11 10.57 12.25
C GLN A 72 -6.62 10.72 11.94
N GLY A 73 -6.19 10.77 10.67
CA GLY A 73 -4.81 11.11 10.31
C GLY A 73 -3.76 10.22 11.00
N ARG A 74 -4.09 8.95 11.25
CA ARG A 74 -3.16 7.97 11.80
C ARG A 74 -2.16 7.65 10.70
N GLY A 75 -0.91 8.07 10.86
CA GLY A 75 0.22 7.77 9.97
C GLY A 75 0.61 6.28 9.92
N ASP A 76 -0.29 5.42 10.39
CA ASP A 76 -0.14 3.98 10.47
C ASP A 76 -1.27 3.43 9.59
N GLN A 77 -0.94 2.91 8.40
CA GLN A 77 -1.91 2.37 7.44
C GLN A 77 -2.41 0.98 7.87
N ASP A 78 -3.07 0.97 9.01
CA ASP A 78 -3.68 -0.20 9.60
C ASP A 78 -5.19 -0.12 9.48
N TRP A 79 -5.77 -1.13 8.85
CA TRP A 79 -7.20 -1.23 8.66
C TRP A 79 -7.79 -2.28 9.59
N ALA A 80 -8.65 -1.83 10.51
CA ALA A 80 -9.54 -2.73 11.23
C ALA A 80 -10.64 -3.22 10.27
N ILE A 81 -10.58 -4.47 9.84
CA ILE A 81 -11.59 -5.11 9.00
C ILE A 81 -12.65 -5.70 9.93
N VAL A 82 -13.90 -5.27 9.77
CA VAL A 82 -15.01 -5.63 10.65
C VAL A 82 -16.15 -6.18 9.81
N GLY A 83 -16.48 -7.44 10.06
CA GLY A 83 -17.67 -8.13 9.62
C GLY A 83 -17.81 -8.44 8.11
N GLU A 84 -19.03 -8.80 7.72
CA GLU A 84 -19.37 -9.14 6.34
C GLU A 84 -19.48 -7.90 5.44
N GLY A 85 -18.78 -7.93 4.32
CA GLY A 85 -18.82 -6.89 3.30
C GLY A 85 -17.44 -6.56 2.77
N LEU A 86 -17.31 -6.54 1.44
CA LEU A 86 -16.06 -6.20 0.78
C LEU A 86 -15.68 -4.75 1.11
N ARG A 87 -14.65 -4.58 1.94
CA ARG A 87 -14.01 -3.30 2.17
C ARG A 87 -12.93 -3.08 1.12
N VAL A 88 -13.03 -1.98 0.38
CA VAL A 88 -11.98 -1.55 -0.54
C VAL A 88 -10.88 -0.83 0.24
N ILE A 89 -9.66 -1.33 0.14
CA ILE A 89 -8.49 -0.77 0.83
C ILE A 89 -7.76 0.23 -0.06
N GLY A 90 -7.62 -0.10 -1.34
CA GLY A 90 -7.00 0.76 -2.34
C GLY A 90 -7.60 0.52 -3.70
N ASN A 91 -7.64 1.57 -4.51
CA ASN A 91 -8.07 1.49 -5.90
C ASN A 91 -7.32 2.51 -6.77
N TYR A 92 -7.10 2.14 -8.02
CA TYR A 92 -6.65 3.02 -9.07
C TYR A 92 -7.09 2.45 -10.42
N SER A 93 -7.89 3.21 -11.18
CA SER A 93 -8.33 2.84 -12.53
C SER A 93 -8.90 1.41 -12.59
N THR A 94 -8.23 0.46 -13.26
CA THR A 94 -8.69 -0.91 -13.44
C THR A 94 -8.30 -1.85 -12.30
N CYS A 95 -7.62 -1.38 -11.27
CA CYS A 95 -7.19 -2.21 -10.15
C CYS A 95 -7.80 -1.73 -8.83
N ALA A 96 -8.38 -2.67 -8.09
CA ALA A 96 -8.81 -2.47 -6.71
C ALA A 96 -8.39 -3.66 -5.86
N PHE A 97 -7.99 -3.40 -4.62
CA PHE A 97 -7.79 -4.40 -3.58
C PHE A 97 -8.92 -4.27 -2.56
N GLY A 98 -9.66 -5.36 -2.36
CA GLY A 98 -10.68 -5.43 -1.34
C GLY A 98 -10.53 -6.65 -0.45
N CYS A 99 -11.07 -6.57 0.76
CA CYS A 99 -11.06 -7.66 1.72
C CYS A 99 -12.30 -7.67 2.62
N HIS A 100 -12.56 -8.81 3.25
CA HIS A 100 -13.57 -8.97 4.29
C HIS A 100 -13.10 -10.04 5.28
N THR A 101 -13.69 -10.07 6.47
CA THR A 101 -13.39 -11.09 7.49
C THR A 101 -14.39 -12.23 7.44
N SER A 102 -13.91 -13.43 7.77
CA SER A 102 -14.72 -14.60 8.08
C SER A 102 -14.31 -15.15 9.45
N PRO A 103 -15.27 -15.47 10.36
CA PRO A 103 -16.72 -15.27 10.23
C PRO A 103 -17.15 -13.79 10.35
N ASP A 104 -18.41 -13.50 10.03
CA ASP A 104 -19.00 -12.16 9.81
C ASP A 104 -19.05 -11.23 11.03
N TRP A 105 -18.72 -11.74 12.21
CA TRP A 105 -18.61 -10.96 13.44
C TRP A 105 -17.15 -10.72 13.84
N ALA A 106 -16.20 -11.28 13.08
CA ALA A 106 -14.79 -11.18 13.38
C ALA A 106 -14.25 -9.78 13.10
N VAL A 107 -13.23 -9.43 13.87
CA VAL A 107 -12.48 -8.19 13.72
C VAL A 107 -11.02 -8.55 13.58
N SER A 108 -10.38 -8.03 12.54
CA SER A 108 -8.98 -8.28 12.28
C SER A 108 -8.27 -7.03 11.80
N MET A 109 -6.95 -7.02 11.91
CA MET A 109 -6.11 -5.92 11.48
C MET A 109 -5.38 -6.31 10.21
N LEU A 110 -5.37 -5.42 9.23
CA LEU A 110 -4.61 -5.56 8.00
C LEU A 110 -3.63 -4.38 7.89
N GLY A 111 -2.34 -4.68 7.75
CA GLY A 111 -1.32 -3.65 7.56
C GLY A 111 -1.06 -3.35 6.08
N ILE A 112 -0.51 -2.17 5.79
CA ILE A 112 -0.09 -1.80 4.43
C ILE A 112 0.92 -2.77 3.82
N GLU A 113 1.87 -3.29 4.60
CA GLU A 113 2.86 -4.24 4.04
C GLU A 113 2.21 -5.58 3.72
N ASP A 114 1.12 -5.97 4.40
CA ASP A 114 0.34 -7.15 4.01
C ASP A 114 -0.28 -6.98 2.62
N VAL A 115 -0.88 -5.82 2.36
CA VAL A 115 -1.45 -5.47 1.06
C VAL A 115 -0.37 -5.41 -0.02
N ARG A 116 0.72 -4.68 0.23
CA ARG A 116 1.84 -4.55 -0.72
C ARG A 116 2.46 -5.90 -1.05
N ARG A 117 2.70 -6.74 -0.04
CA ARG A 117 3.22 -8.10 -0.20
C ARG A 117 2.30 -8.92 -1.09
N VAL A 118 1.01 -8.99 -0.76
CA VAL A 118 0.07 -9.83 -1.50
C VAL A 118 -0.12 -9.38 -2.94
N VAL A 119 -0.22 -8.08 -3.19
CA VAL A 119 -0.36 -7.57 -4.56
C VAL A 119 0.91 -7.86 -5.37
N ARG A 120 2.10 -7.64 -4.82
CA ARG A 120 3.37 -7.94 -5.51
C ARG A 120 3.54 -9.43 -5.78
N ASP A 121 3.23 -10.28 -4.81
CA ASP A 121 3.27 -11.73 -4.98
C ASP A 121 2.25 -12.20 -6.03
N SER A 122 1.07 -11.60 -6.06
CA SER A 122 0.03 -11.92 -7.05
C SER A 122 0.47 -11.53 -8.46
N ILE A 123 1.07 -10.36 -8.64
CA ILE A 123 1.68 -9.94 -9.93
C ILE A 123 2.74 -10.96 -10.33
N ALA A 124 3.66 -11.32 -9.44
CA ALA A 124 4.73 -12.26 -9.73
C ALA A 124 4.22 -13.66 -10.11
N LYS A 125 3.12 -14.12 -9.51
CA LYS A 125 2.56 -15.46 -9.72
C LYS A 125 1.61 -15.55 -10.92
N PHE A 126 0.79 -14.52 -11.15
CA PHE A 126 -0.40 -14.65 -11.99
C PHE A 126 -0.52 -13.59 -13.09
N LYS A 127 0.44 -12.67 -13.22
CA LYS A 127 0.42 -11.76 -14.36
C LYS A 127 0.44 -12.54 -15.67
N HIS A 128 -0.36 -12.09 -16.62
CA HIS A 128 -0.43 -12.68 -17.94
C HIS A 128 -0.59 -11.60 -19.00
N ALA A 129 -0.09 -11.85 -20.21
CA ALA A 129 -0.29 -10.93 -21.32
C ALA A 129 -1.77 -10.87 -21.71
N SER A 130 -2.24 -9.67 -22.04
CA SER A 130 -3.54 -9.45 -22.66
C SER A 130 -3.37 -9.01 -24.12
N ASP A 131 -4.42 -9.24 -24.92
CA ASP A 131 -4.53 -8.79 -26.30
C ASP A 131 -4.54 -7.25 -26.40
N GLY A 132 -3.35 -6.65 -26.47
CA GLY A 132 -3.16 -5.22 -26.76
C GLY A 132 -3.41 -4.24 -25.60
N GLU A 133 -3.86 -4.71 -24.44
CA GLU A 133 -4.19 -3.86 -23.28
C GLU A 133 -3.11 -3.86 -22.18
N GLY A 134 -2.00 -4.58 -22.36
CA GLY A 134 -0.93 -4.72 -21.37
C GLY A 134 -1.02 -6.02 -20.55
N GLU A 135 -0.21 -6.14 -19.49
CA GLU A 135 -0.28 -7.30 -18.57
C GLU A 135 -1.50 -7.17 -17.65
N LYS A 136 -2.24 -8.27 -17.48
CA LYS A 136 -3.42 -8.37 -16.63
C LYS A 136 -3.16 -9.21 -15.39
N LEU A 137 -3.95 -8.95 -14.36
CA LEU A 137 -3.93 -9.62 -13.08
C LEU A 137 -5.36 -9.81 -12.55
N GLY A 138 -5.60 -10.98 -11.99
CA GLY A 138 -6.64 -11.22 -11.01
C GLY A 138 -6.18 -12.26 -10.02
N ALA A 139 -6.46 -12.02 -8.74
CA ALA A 139 -6.05 -12.92 -7.68
C ALA A 139 -6.97 -12.78 -6.48
N GLN A 140 -7.08 -13.85 -5.71
CA GLN A 140 -7.73 -13.82 -4.40
C GLN A 140 -7.01 -14.77 -3.45
N GLY A 141 -7.34 -14.69 -2.18
CA GLY A 141 -6.81 -15.60 -1.17
C GLY A 141 -7.24 -15.19 0.22
N ASP A 142 -6.56 -15.77 1.21
CA ASP A 142 -6.88 -15.64 2.61
C ASP A 142 -5.61 -15.36 3.41
N PHE A 143 -5.73 -14.45 4.37
CA PHE A 143 -4.75 -14.23 5.42
C PHE A 143 -5.22 -14.89 6.71
N ALA A 144 -4.28 -15.49 7.45
CA ALA A 144 -4.41 -15.61 8.89
C ALA A 144 -3.80 -14.36 9.54
N CYS A 145 -4.60 -13.58 10.24
CA CYS A 145 -4.17 -12.32 10.83
C CYS A 145 -4.19 -12.35 12.35
N GLU A 146 -3.37 -11.49 12.95
CA GLU A 146 -3.43 -11.20 14.36
C GLU A 146 -4.82 -10.62 14.71
N TYR A 147 -5.25 -10.83 15.96
CA TYR A 147 -6.57 -10.47 16.49
C TYR A 147 -7.71 -11.47 16.14
N PHE A 148 -8.31 -12.05 17.19
CA PHE A 148 -9.52 -12.90 17.20
C PHE A 148 -9.54 -14.16 16.30
N ASP A 149 -8.38 -14.73 15.91
CA ASP A 149 -8.30 -15.91 15.02
C ASP A 149 -9.11 -15.74 13.72
N ALA A 150 -9.26 -14.49 13.28
CA ALA A 150 -10.04 -14.13 12.11
C ALA A 150 -9.27 -14.41 10.82
N THR A 151 -9.97 -14.95 9.82
CA THR A 151 -9.43 -15.04 8.46
C THR A 151 -9.86 -13.82 7.68
N ILE A 152 -8.91 -13.12 7.05
CA ILE A 152 -9.24 -12.06 6.08
C ILE A 152 -9.17 -12.66 4.68
N SER A 153 -10.31 -12.74 4.00
CA SER A 153 -10.35 -13.06 2.58
C SER A 153 -10.16 -11.78 1.76
N TRP A 154 -9.32 -11.83 0.73
CA TRP A 154 -8.97 -10.68 -0.11
C TRP A 154 -9.09 -10.99 -1.60
N THR A 155 -9.24 -9.94 -2.41
CA THR A 155 -9.34 -10.03 -3.86
C THR A 155 -8.75 -8.80 -4.56
N ILE A 156 -8.09 -9.04 -5.69
CA ILE A 156 -7.65 -8.04 -6.66
C ILE A 156 -8.57 -8.14 -7.87
N TYR A 157 -9.33 -7.07 -8.12
CA TYR A 157 -10.39 -7.07 -9.13
C TYR A 157 -10.45 -5.75 -9.90
N ASN A 158 -11.16 -5.76 -11.04
CA ASN A 158 -11.37 -4.59 -11.86
C ASN A 158 -12.69 -3.90 -11.48
N PRO A 159 -12.66 -2.74 -10.78
CA PRO A 159 -13.89 -2.09 -10.32
C PRO A 159 -14.74 -1.54 -11.46
N LEU A 160 -14.19 -1.41 -12.67
CA LEU A 160 -14.91 -0.99 -13.87
C LEU A 160 -15.63 -2.16 -14.56
N LYS A 161 -15.37 -3.41 -14.12
CA LYS A 161 -16.00 -4.65 -14.63
C LYS A 161 -16.59 -5.44 -13.45
N PRO A 162 -17.73 -4.99 -12.89
CA PRO A 162 -18.29 -5.53 -11.65
C PRO A 162 -18.70 -7.01 -11.72
N GLU A 163 -18.84 -7.59 -12.91
CA GLU A 163 -18.99 -9.03 -13.14
C GLU A 163 -17.80 -9.87 -12.63
N THR A 164 -16.68 -9.24 -12.28
CA THR A 164 -15.46 -9.88 -11.74
C THR A 164 -15.29 -9.69 -10.23
N VAL A 165 -16.35 -9.35 -9.49
CA VAL A 165 -16.28 -9.23 -8.01
C VAL A 165 -16.85 -10.49 -7.35
N PRO A 166 -16.03 -11.30 -6.63
CA PRO A 166 -16.54 -12.42 -5.84
C PRO A 166 -17.53 -11.93 -4.77
N GLY A 167 -18.73 -12.51 -4.73
CA GLY A 167 -19.77 -12.17 -3.75
C GLY A 167 -20.63 -10.94 -4.08
N GLY A 168 -20.41 -10.28 -5.22
CA GLY A 168 -21.39 -9.32 -5.75
C GLY A 168 -22.64 -10.05 -6.27
N PRO A 169 -23.84 -9.40 -6.29
CA PRO A 169 -25.10 -10.04 -6.69
C PRO A 169 -25.17 -10.54 -8.16
N GLY A 170 -24.07 -10.52 -8.91
CA GLY A 170 -23.97 -11.05 -10.28
C GLY A 170 -22.76 -11.97 -10.53
N GLY A 171 -21.89 -12.24 -9.55
CA GLY A 171 -20.66 -13.01 -9.73
C GLY A 171 -20.83 -14.51 -9.50
N GLY A 172 -21.75 -15.15 -10.24
CA GLY A 172 -21.83 -16.60 -10.28
C GLY A 172 -20.66 -17.18 -11.10
N PRO A 173 -20.08 -18.33 -10.73
CA PRO A 173 -19.03 -18.96 -11.51
C PRO A 173 -19.60 -19.36 -12.87
N THR A 174 -19.18 -18.70 -13.94
CA THR A 174 -19.36 -19.25 -15.28
C THR A 174 -18.43 -20.44 -15.42
N ASN A 175 -18.96 -21.63 -15.14
CA ASN A 175 -18.39 -22.89 -15.60
C ASN A 175 -18.29 -22.85 -17.12
N GLY A 176 -17.16 -22.36 -17.63
CA GLY A 176 -16.78 -22.46 -19.03
C GLY A 176 -16.31 -23.87 -19.30
N GLY A 177 -17.22 -24.72 -19.72
CA GLY A 177 -16.88 -26.04 -20.24
C GLY A 177 -15.95 -25.93 -21.44
N ARG A 178 -14.89 -26.74 -21.42
CA ARG A 178 -14.36 -27.51 -22.54
C ARG A 178 -13.55 -28.67 -22.01
#